data_AF-A0A9X8D511-F1
#
_entry.id   AF-A0A9X8D511-F1
#
_cell.length_a   1.000
_cell.length_b   1.000
_cell.length_c   1.000
_cell.angle_alpha   90.00
_cell.angle_beta   90.00
_cell.angle_gamma   90.00
#
_symmetry.space_group_name_H-M   'P 1'
#
loop_
_entity.id
_entity.type
_entity.pdbx_description
1 polymer ?
#
loop_
_entity_poly.entity_id
_entity_poly.type
_entity_poly.pdbx_seq_one_letter_code
_entity_poly.pdbx_strand_id
1 'polypeptide(L)'
;MTIKTTTTEADVRRHVAAVRIPTPSEQDRLEVRLLTIYVTLSFANDLIGPITYIYQIAPSMLFKVASLARATGFVGSLFVVALLLMLPHAIALVFFPRSLACRWPRKAACLAAAITSLTWFYLAVLAVPLDSGPLSFLYGRQAMESLFLSLLFAVSLNAQQLRKLHDWFFAR
;
A
#
# COMPACT_ATOMS: atom_id res chain seq x y z
N MET A 1 -26.20 -42.13 -25.03
CA MET A 1 -25.02 -41.92 -25.88
C MET A 1 -24.09 -41.01 -25.10
N THR A 2 -23.20 -41.58 -24.29
CA THR A 2 -22.43 -40.84 -23.29
C THR A 2 -20.98 -40.83 -23.76
N ILE A 3 -20.55 -39.71 -24.34
CA ILE A 3 -19.15 -39.51 -24.71
C ILE A 3 -18.38 -39.36 -23.40
N LYS A 4 -17.81 -40.47 -22.90
CA LYS A 4 -16.77 -40.42 -21.88
C LYS A 4 -15.51 -39.90 -22.58
N THR A 5 -15.27 -38.59 -22.54
CA THR A 5 -13.93 -38.03 -22.77
C THR A 5 -13.05 -38.53 -21.63
N THR A 6 -12.44 -39.70 -21.80
CA THR A 6 -11.33 -40.16 -20.99
C THR A 6 -10.15 -39.26 -21.31
N THR A 7 -9.97 -38.21 -20.51
CA THR A 7 -8.75 -37.41 -20.47
C THR A 7 -7.60 -38.38 -20.20
N THR A 8 -6.78 -38.65 -21.21
CA THR A 8 -5.69 -39.61 -21.05
C THR A 8 -4.60 -38.99 -20.16
N GLU A 9 -3.81 -39.82 -19.49
CA GLU A 9 -2.66 -39.35 -18.72
C GLU A 9 -1.70 -38.51 -19.59
N ALA A 10 -1.64 -38.80 -20.89
CA ALA A 10 -0.91 -38.03 -21.90
C ALA A 10 -1.53 -36.65 -22.16
N ASP A 11 -2.86 -36.51 -22.14
CA ASP A 11 -3.55 -35.22 -22.27
C ASP A 11 -3.37 -34.35 -21.03
N VAL A 12 -3.37 -34.97 -19.84
CA VAL A 12 -3.06 -34.29 -18.57
C VAL A 12 -1.61 -33.85 -18.54
N ARG A 13 -0.65 -34.71 -18.94
CA ARG A 13 0.77 -34.32 -19.04
C ARG A 13 1.00 -33.23 -20.07
N ARG A 14 0.30 -33.26 -21.21
CA ARG A 14 0.34 -32.16 -22.21
C ARG A 14 -0.25 -30.87 -21.66
N HIS A 15 -1.37 -30.92 -20.94
CA HIS A 15 -1.96 -29.72 -20.33
C HIS A 15 -1.08 -29.17 -19.20
N VAL A 16 -0.49 -30.02 -18.36
CA VAL A 16 0.45 -29.63 -17.30
C VAL A 16 1.76 -29.10 -17.89
N ALA A 17 2.24 -29.65 -19.01
CA ALA A 17 3.42 -29.13 -19.72
C ALA A 17 3.13 -27.83 -20.51
N ALA A 18 1.87 -27.62 -20.94
CA ALA A 18 1.43 -26.39 -21.60
C ALA A 18 1.09 -25.26 -20.62
N VAL A 19 0.77 -25.59 -19.36
CA VAL A 19 0.74 -24.63 -18.26
C VAL A 19 2.20 -24.30 -17.94
N ARG A 20 2.71 -23.27 -18.61
CA ARG A 20 4.05 -22.71 -18.38
C ARG A 20 4.22 -22.45 -16.89
N ILE A 21 4.92 -23.35 -16.19
CA ILE A 21 5.31 -23.15 -14.79
C ILE A 21 6.16 -21.89 -14.80
N PRO A 22 5.75 -20.82 -14.08
CA PRO A 22 6.51 -19.58 -14.06
C PRO A 22 7.93 -19.91 -13.59
N THR A 23 8.95 -19.41 -14.30
CA THR A 23 10.33 -19.52 -13.79
C THR A 23 10.40 -18.93 -12.38
N PRO A 24 11.34 -19.33 -11.51
CA PRO A 24 11.49 -18.72 -10.18
C PRO A 24 11.54 -17.18 -10.23
N SER A 25 12.12 -16.61 -11.30
CA SER A 25 12.14 -15.16 -11.58
C SER A 25 10.79 -14.53 -11.98
N GLU A 26 9.83 -15.34 -12.42
CA GLU A 26 8.45 -14.98 -12.79
C GLU A 26 7.47 -15.31 -11.64
N GLN A 27 7.71 -16.37 -10.86
CA GLN A 27 6.99 -16.72 -9.63
C GLN A 27 7.23 -15.66 -8.53
N ASP A 28 8.47 -15.18 -8.39
CA ASP A 28 8.85 -14.02 -7.56
C ASP A 28 8.11 -12.71 -7.93
N ARG A 29 7.47 -12.64 -9.10
CA ARG A 29 6.81 -11.41 -9.55
C ARG A 29 5.31 -11.41 -9.34
N LEU A 30 4.63 -12.55 -9.41
CA LEU A 30 3.18 -12.56 -9.28
C LEU A 30 2.75 -12.45 -7.82
N GLU A 31 3.30 -13.28 -6.94
CA GLU A 31 2.98 -13.27 -5.50
C GLU A 31 3.34 -11.93 -4.86
N VAL A 32 4.56 -11.44 -5.12
CA VAL A 32 5.01 -10.13 -4.63
C VAL A 32 4.16 -9.00 -5.19
N ARG A 33 3.75 -9.07 -6.47
CA ARG A 33 2.86 -8.06 -7.07
C ARG A 33 1.47 -8.12 -6.46
N LEU A 34 0.90 -9.30 -6.25
CA LEU A 34 -0.41 -9.45 -5.60
C LEU A 34 -0.37 -8.94 -4.16
N LEU A 35 0.69 -9.25 -3.41
CA LEU A 35 0.91 -8.69 -2.08
C LEU A 35 1.04 -7.17 -2.13
N THR A 36 1.80 -6.63 -3.07
CA THR A 36 1.96 -5.17 -3.23
C THR A 36 0.63 -4.52 -3.59
N ILE A 37 -0.16 -5.13 -4.49
CA ILE A 37 -1.52 -4.67 -4.83
C ILE A 37 -2.39 -4.68 -3.57
N TYR A 38 -2.40 -5.78 -2.81
CA TYR A 38 -3.18 -5.90 -1.59
C TYR A 38 -2.82 -4.80 -0.57
N VAL A 39 -1.53 -4.62 -0.30
CA VAL A 39 -1.03 -3.57 0.61
C VAL A 39 -1.41 -2.18 0.10
N THR A 40 -1.27 -1.95 -1.20
CA THR A 40 -1.56 -0.66 -1.84
C THR A 40 -3.06 -0.32 -1.78
N LEU A 41 -3.93 -1.29 -2.05
CA LEU A 41 -5.38 -1.13 -1.97
C LEU A 41 -5.87 -1.02 -0.52
N SER A 42 -5.27 -1.78 0.40
CA SER A 42 -5.56 -1.67 1.84
C SER A 42 -5.21 -0.28 2.35
N PHE A 43 -4.04 0.24 1.98
CA PHE A 43 -3.65 1.61 2.33
C PHE A 43 -4.57 2.65 1.71
N ALA A 44 -5.01 2.48 0.45
CA ALA A 44 -5.99 3.36 -0.16
C ALA A 44 -7.33 3.35 0.60
N ASN A 45 -7.79 2.17 1.03
CA ASN A 45 -8.98 2.02 1.87
C ASN A 45 -8.81 2.72 3.23
N ASP A 46 -7.64 2.58 3.86
CA ASP A 46 -7.31 3.24 5.12
C ASP A 46 -7.28 4.78 5.02
N LEU A 47 -7.08 5.33 3.82
CA LEU A 47 -7.19 6.77 3.56
C LEU A 47 -8.64 7.22 3.37
N ILE A 48 -9.50 6.39 2.78
CA ILE A 48 -10.91 6.72 2.55
C ILE A 48 -11.65 6.93 3.87
N GLY A 49 -11.35 6.13 4.90
CA GLY A 49 -11.96 6.26 6.23
C GLY A 49 -11.83 7.68 6.79
N PRO A 50 -10.61 8.18 7.06
CA PRO A 50 -10.37 9.52 7.56
C PRO A 50 -10.99 10.63 6.71
N ILE A 51 -10.92 10.52 5.38
CA ILE A 51 -11.56 11.48 4.46
C ILE A 51 -13.07 11.53 4.73
N THR A 52 -13.72 10.36 4.79
CA THR A 52 -15.16 10.24 5.02
C THR A 52 -15.54 10.80 6.39
N TYR A 53 -14.82 10.43 7.45
CA TYR A 53 -15.13 10.90 8.79
C TYR A 53 -14.94 12.41 8.96
N ILE A 54 -13.91 13.00 8.36
CA ILE A 54 -13.64 14.44 8.46
C ILE A 54 -14.61 15.26 7.60
N TYR A 55 -14.96 14.82 6.40
CA TYR A 55 -15.80 15.64 5.50
C TYR A 55 -17.30 15.34 5.56
N GLN A 56 -17.69 14.12 5.94
CA GLN A 56 -19.09 13.68 5.84
C GLN A 56 -19.71 13.35 7.19
N ILE A 57 -18.91 13.05 8.22
CA ILE A 57 -19.41 12.62 9.54
C ILE A 57 -18.92 13.59 10.62
N ALA A 58 -19.49 14.80 10.61
CA ALA A 58 -19.24 15.85 11.59
C ALA A 58 -19.33 15.40 13.08
N PRO A 59 -20.23 14.49 13.51
CA PRO A 59 -20.24 14.07 14.91
C PRO A 59 -19.11 13.10 15.30
N SER A 60 -18.29 12.64 14.36
CA SER A 60 -17.23 11.66 14.62
C SER A 60 -16.12 12.19 15.53
N MET A 61 -15.48 11.29 16.29
CA MET A 61 -14.33 11.67 17.12
C MET A 61 -13.16 12.19 16.28
N LEU A 62 -12.95 11.64 15.08
CA LEU A 62 -11.90 12.10 14.18
C LEU A 62 -12.15 13.53 13.70
N PHE A 63 -13.40 13.87 13.35
CA PHE A 63 -13.78 15.25 13.05
C PHE A 63 -13.53 16.17 14.23
N LYS A 64 -13.97 15.79 15.44
CA LYS A 64 -13.77 16.59 16.66
C LYS A 64 -12.28 16.87 16.91
N VAL A 65 -11.42 15.86 16.81
CA VAL A 65 -9.97 16.05 16.95
C VAL A 65 -9.41 16.95 15.84
N ALA A 66 -9.79 16.72 14.58
CA ALA A 66 -9.36 17.57 13.47
C ALA A 66 -9.88 19.02 13.60
N SER A 67 -11.00 19.24 14.28
CA SER A 67 -11.57 20.56 14.55
C SER A 67 -10.81 21.38 15.60
N LEU A 68 -9.92 20.73 16.36
CA LEU A 68 -8.98 21.42 17.23
C LEU A 68 -7.84 22.08 16.46
N ALA A 69 -7.58 21.65 15.22
CA ALA A 69 -6.66 22.35 14.33
C ALA A 69 -7.27 23.69 13.91
N ARG A 70 -6.42 24.70 13.63
CA ARG A 70 -6.87 26.00 13.10
C ARG A 70 -7.68 25.87 11.80
N ALA A 71 -7.47 24.81 11.03
CA ALA A 71 -8.18 24.54 9.78
C ALA A 71 -8.46 23.04 9.62
N THR A 72 -9.66 22.58 9.98
CA THR A 72 -10.09 21.17 9.86
C THR A 72 -9.97 20.65 8.43
N GLY A 73 -10.36 21.47 7.45
CA GLY A 73 -10.27 21.13 6.03
C GLY A 73 -8.84 20.89 5.55
N PHE A 74 -7.84 21.49 6.20
CA PHE A 74 -6.44 21.22 5.87
C PHE A 74 -6.06 19.77 6.19
N VAL A 75 -6.45 19.27 7.38
CA VAL A 75 -6.20 17.90 7.80
C VAL A 75 -6.87 16.90 6.85
N GLY A 76 -8.14 17.12 6.53
CA GLY A 76 -8.86 16.28 5.57
C GLY A 76 -8.20 16.30 4.18
N SER A 77 -7.70 17.45 3.74
CA SER A 77 -7.04 17.61 2.44
C SER A 77 -5.72 16.85 2.35
N LEU A 78 -4.97 16.71 3.45
CA LEU A 78 -3.73 15.92 3.47
C LEU A 78 -3.99 14.44 3.17
N PHE A 79 -5.08 13.86 3.71
CA PHE A 79 -5.48 12.50 3.36
C PHE A 79 -5.93 12.36 1.90
N VAL A 80 -6.65 13.36 1.37
CA VAL A 80 -7.03 13.40 -0.05
C VAL A 80 -5.79 13.46 -0.95
N VAL A 81 -4.82 14.32 -0.62
CA VAL A 81 -3.55 14.42 -1.36
C VAL A 81 -2.78 13.10 -1.29
N ALA A 82 -2.69 12.46 -0.13
CA ALA A 82 -2.07 11.16 0.01
C ALA A 82 -2.76 10.10 -0.87
N LEU A 83 -4.09 10.08 -0.92
CA LEU A 83 -4.84 9.16 -1.77
C LEU A 83 -4.53 9.40 -3.25
N LEU A 84 -4.54 10.65 -3.70
CA LEU A 84 -4.22 11.02 -5.08
C LEU A 84 -2.77 10.67 -5.46
N LEU A 85 -1.81 10.87 -4.55
CA LEU A 85 -0.41 10.50 -4.75
C LEU A 85 -0.20 8.98 -4.82
N MET A 86 -1.05 8.21 -4.15
CA MET A 86 -1.02 6.76 -4.21
C MET A 86 -1.52 6.26 -5.58
N LEU A 87 -2.62 6.83 -6.11
CA LEU A 87 -3.31 6.32 -7.32
C LEU A 87 -2.40 5.87 -8.48
N PRO A 88 -1.36 6.62 -8.87
CA PRO A 88 -0.48 6.16 -9.93
C PRO A 88 0.22 4.83 -9.66
N HIS A 89 0.55 4.55 -8.39
CA HIS A 89 1.14 3.27 -8.01
C HIS A 89 0.14 2.13 -8.16
N ALA A 90 -1.09 2.29 -7.68
CA ALA A 90 -2.15 1.31 -7.86
C ALA A 90 -2.46 1.05 -9.35
N ILE A 91 -2.60 2.12 -10.13
CA ILE A 91 -2.86 2.01 -11.59
C ILE A 91 -1.70 1.28 -12.28
N ALA A 92 -0.46 1.64 -11.97
CA ALA A 92 0.72 0.96 -12.51
C ALA A 92 0.74 -0.53 -12.14
N LEU A 93 0.39 -0.86 -10.89
CA LEU A 93 0.36 -2.24 -10.43
C LEU A 93 -0.74 -3.07 -11.08
N VAL A 94 -1.92 -2.51 -11.36
CA VAL A 94 -3.04 -3.24 -11.97
C VAL A 94 -2.89 -3.35 -13.48
N PHE A 95 -2.69 -2.22 -14.17
CA PHE A 95 -2.77 -2.13 -15.63
C PHE A 95 -1.42 -2.25 -16.34
N PHE A 96 -0.31 -1.93 -15.67
CA PHE A 96 1.02 -1.86 -16.29
C PHE A 96 2.08 -2.73 -15.57
N PRO A 97 1.90 -4.06 -15.48
CA PRO A 97 2.84 -4.96 -14.79
C PRO A 97 4.29 -4.82 -15.21
N ARG A 98 4.52 -4.49 -16.48
CA ARG A 98 5.87 -4.38 -17.06
C ARG A 98 6.54 -3.04 -16.71
N SER A 99 5.81 -2.05 -16.18
CA SER A 99 6.34 -0.75 -15.80
C SER A 99 6.89 -0.71 -14.37
N LEU A 100 7.16 -1.86 -13.73
CA LEU A 100 7.84 -1.94 -12.43
C LEU A 100 9.26 -1.35 -12.44
N ALA A 101 9.85 -1.11 -13.61
CA ALA A 101 11.10 -0.34 -13.73
C ALA A 101 10.89 1.14 -13.41
N CYS A 102 9.69 1.67 -13.63
CA CYS A 102 9.37 3.06 -13.42
C CYS A 102 9.35 3.40 -11.92
N ARG A 103 10.19 4.35 -11.51
CA ARG A 103 10.38 4.68 -10.08
C ARG A 103 9.39 5.70 -9.56
N TRP A 104 8.86 6.57 -10.41
CA TRP A 104 8.02 7.69 -9.96
C TRP A 104 6.72 7.25 -9.26
N PRO A 105 5.98 6.19 -9.67
CA PRO A 105 4.74 5.82 -8.99
C PRO A 105 5.01 5.34 -7.56
N ARG A 106 6.10 4.58 -7.38
CA ARG A 106 6.56 4.14 -6.05
C ARG A 106 7.03 5.31 -5.19
N LYS A 107 7.68 6.33 -5.77
CA LYS A 107 8.06 7.56 -5.05
C LYS A 107 6.82 8.31 -4.56
N ALA A 108 5.79 8.42 -5.40
CA ALA A 108 4.54 9.07 -5.02
C ALA A 108 3.81 8.29 -3.90
N ALA A 109 3.76 6.95 -3.96
CA ALA A 109 3.21 6.11 -2.88
C ALA A 109 4.02 6.22 -1.57
N CYS A 110 5.35 6.26 -1.64
CA CYS A 110 6.20 6.51 -0.46
C CYS A 110 5.90 7.87 0.17
N LEU A 111 5.79 8.92 -0.65
CA LEU A 111 5.43 10.26 -0.18
C LEU A 111 4.02 10.29 0.44
N ALA A 112 3.05 9.61 -0.17
CA ALA A 112 1.70 9.46 0.36
C ALA A 112 1.71 8.84 1.77
N ALA A 113 2.44 7.74 1.96
CA ALA A 113 2.59 7.07 3.24
C ALA A 113 3.29 7.95 4.28
N ALA A 114 4.32 8.71 3.88
CA ALA A 114 5.00 9.68 4.75
C ALA A 114 4.06 10.81 5.21
N ILE A 115 3.33 11.43 4.28
CA ILE A 115 2.34 12.48 4.60
C ILE A 115 1.28 11.93 5.57
N THR A 116 0.80 10.71 5.32
CA THR A 116 -0.21 10.05 6.14
C THR A 116 0.31 9.79 7.56
N SER A 117 1.55 9.32 7.70
CA SER A 117 2.20 9.14 9.00
C SER A 117 2.30 10.45 9.79
N LEU A 118 2.79 11.51 9.16
CA LEU A 118 2.90 12.84 9.78
C LEU A 118 1.53 13.39 10.19
N THR A 119 0.51 13.18 9.36
CA THR A 119 -0.86 13.62 9.64
C THR A 119 -1.44 12.87 10.84
N TRP A 120 -1.20 11.56 10.95
CA TRP A 120 -1.64 10.77 12.11
C TRP A 120 -0.89 11.14 13.39
N PHE A 121 0.42 11.41 13.34
CA PHE A 121 1.15 11.92 14.49
C PHE A 121 0.61 13.28 14.94
N TYR A 122 0.32 14.17 13.99
CA TYR A 122 -0.29 15.47 14.29
C TYR A 122 -1.66 15.30 14.97
N LEU A 123 -2.50 14.40 14.46
CA LEU A 123 -3.79 14.07 15.07
C LEU A 123 -3.65 13.44 16.47
N ALA A 124 -2.63 12.61 16.69
CA ALA A 124 -2.35 12.03 18.00
C ALA A 124 -2.04 13.12 19.05
N VAL A 125 -1.26 14.14 18.66
CA VAL A 125 -0.97 15.30 19.52
C VAL A 125 -2.23 16.12 19.77
N LEU A 126 -3.05 16.36 18.74
CA LEU A 126 -4.31 17.09 18.90
C LEU A 126 -5.35 16.32 19.74
N ALA A 127 -5.26 15.00 19.81
CA ALA A 127 -6.21 14.18 20.56
C ALA A 127 -6.04 14.32 22.08
N VAL A 128 -4.84 14.67 22.57
CA VAL A 128 -4.49 14.75 24.00
C VAL A 128 -5.53 15.48 24.87
N PRO A 129 -6.00 16.70 24.55
CA PRO A 129 -7.00 17.40 25.36
C PRO A 129 -8.39 16.74 25.36
N LEU A 130 -8.69 15.88 24.39
CA LEU A 130 -9.96 15.14 24.28
C LEU A 130 -9.80 13.69 24.74
N ASP A 131 -8.63 13.32 25.23
CA ASP A 131 -8.28 11.92 25.46
C ASP A 131 -8.85 11.43 26.79
N SER A 132 -10.10 10.96 26.75
CA SER A 132 -10.74 10.22 27.84
C SER A 132 -10.50 8.71 27.75
N GLY A 133 -9.55 8.25 26.91
CA GLY A 133 -9.30 6.86 26.56
C GLY A 133 -7.94 6.65 25.86
N PRO A 134 -7.77 5.65 24.98
CA PRO A 134 -6.52 5.42 24.25
C PRO A 134 -6.47 6.13 22.89
N LEU A 135 -7.14 7.29 22.70
CA LEU A 135 -7.32 7.88 21.37
C LEU A 135 -6.01 8.38 20.77
N SER A 136 -5.19 9.09 21.56
CA SER A 136 -3.86 9.52 21.12
C SER A 136 -2.96 8.33 20.76
N PHE A 137 -3.04 7.25 21.56
CA PHE A 137 -2.32 6.01 21.30
C PHE A 137 -2.76 5.34 19.99
N LEU A 138 -4.06 5.26 19.73
CA LEU A 138 -4.59 4.66 18.49
C LEU A 138 -4.14 5.43 17.24
N TYR A 139 -4.15 6.76 17.30
CA TYR A 139 -3.62 7.60 16.21
C TYR A 139 -2.10 7.46 16.07
N GLY A 140 -1.37 7.36 17.18
CA GLY A 140 0.07 7.08 17.16
C GLY A 140 0.40 5.72 16.53
N ARG A 141 -0.37 4.67 16.85
CA ARG A 141 -0.25 3.35 16.21
C ARG A 141 -0.49 3.45 14.70
N GLN A 142 -1.53 4.16 14.27
CA GLN A 142 -1.83 4.37 12.85
C GLN A 142 -0.73 5.16 12.13
N ALA A 143 -0.10 6.13 12.83
CA ALA A 143 1.05 6.87 12.34
C ALA A 143 2.26 5.96 12.10
N MET A 144 2.52 5.04 13.03
CA MET A 144 3.58 4.03 12.89
C MET A 144 3.32 3.06 11.75
N GLU A 145 2.08 2.59 11.56
CA GLU A 145 1.72 1.74 10.42
C GLU A 145 2.00 2.43 9.08
N SER A 146 1.61 3.70 8.97
CA SER A 146 1.88 4.51 7.79
C SER A 146 3.39 4.75 7.58
N LEU A 147 4.16 4.87 8.67
CA LEU A 147 5.62 4.98 8.61
C LEU A 147 6.25 3.68 8.10
N PHE A 148 5.81 2.52 8.61
CA PHE A 148 6.27 1.22 8.12
C PHE A 148 5.95 1.02 6.64
N LEU A 149 4.76 1.43 6.18
CA LEU A 149 4.42 1.42 4.75
C LEU A 149 5.35 2.33 3.92
N SER A 150 5.67 3.52 4.42
CA SER A 150 6.63 4.41 3.77
C SER A 150 8.02 3.78 3.64
N LEU A 151 8.49 3.11 4.70
CA LEU A 151 9.75 2.35 4.69
C LEU A 151 9.72 1.20 3.70
N LEU A 152 8.62 0.44 3.62
CA LEU A 152 8.45 -0.63 2.63
C LEU A 152 8.54 -0.10 1.20
N PHE A 153 7.89 1.03 0.90
CA PHE A 153 8.01 1.67 -0.41
C PHE A 153 9.43 2.21 -0.67
N ALA A 154 10.11 2.75 0.34
CA ALA A 154 11.49 3.22 0.23
C ALA A 154 12.47 2.06 -0.04
N VAL A 155 12.32 0.93 0.65
CA VAL A 155 13.10 -0.29 0.38
C VAL A 155 12.81 -0.79 -1.04
N SER A 156 11.54 -0.83 -1.46
CA SER A 156 11.15 -1.23 -2.81
C SER A 156 11.79 -0.34 -3.90
N LEU A 157 11.90 0.97 -3.67
CA LEU A 157 12.60 1.89 -4.56
C LEU A 157 14.09 1.59 -4.70
N ASN A 158 14.72 1.17 -3.61
CA ASN A 158 16.17 0.95 -3.51
C ASN A 158 16.57 -0.52 -3.68
N ALA A 159 15.63 -1.46 -3.85
CA ALA A 159 15.89 -2.89 -3.96
C ALA A 159 16.84 -3.28 -5.12
N GLN A 160 16.92 -2.46 -6.18
CA GLN A 160 17.92 -2.65 -7.24
C GLN A 160 19.33 -2.24 -6.81
N GLN A 161 19.46 -1.17 -6.00
CA GLN A 161 20.74 -0.75 -5.44
C GLN A 161 21.21 -1.75 -4.37
N LEU A 162 20.28 -2.23 -3.54
CA LEU A 162 20.56 -3.27 -2.53
C LEU A 162 21.03 -4.58 -3.15
N ARG A 163 20.43 -5.02 -4.27
CA ARG A 163 20.92 -6.20 -5.01
C ARG A 163 22.33 -6.01 -5.55
N LYS A 164 22.59 -4.87 -6.22
CA LYS A 164 23.95 -4.56 -6.71
C LYS A 164 24.98 -4.49 -5.59
N LEU A 165 24.59 -3.97 -4.43
CA LEU A 165 25.44 -3.88 -3.25
C LEU A 165 25.72 -5.27 -2.66
N HIS A 166 24.68 -6.10 -2.51
CA HIS A 166 24.80 -7.50 -2.08
C HIS A 166 25.75 -8.27 -3.01
N ASP A 167 25.52 -8.22 -4.32
CA ASP A 167 26.36 -8.92 -5.29
C ASP A 167 27.81 -8.42 -5.23
N TRP A 168 28.04 -7.13 -4.97
CA TRP A 168 29.39 -6.60 -4.77
C TRP A 168 30.07 -7.11 -3.49
N PHE A 169 29.33 -7.24 -2.38
CA PHE A 169 29.88 -7.72 -1.11
C PHE A 169 30.09 -9.24 -1.07
N PHE A 170 29.26 -10.02 -1.77
CA PHE A 170 29.24 -11.49 -1.68
C PHE A 170 29.75 -12.21 -2.93
N ALA A 171 30.06 -11.50 -4.03
CA ALA A 171 30.77 -12.07 -5.18
C ALA A 171 32.30 -11.93 -5.08
N ARG A 172 32.82 -11.52 -3.91
CA ARG A 172 34.23 -11.66 -3.51
C ARG A 172 34.35 -12.81 -2.52
#